data_AF-A0AAU2PE21-F1
#
_entry.id   AF-A0AAU2PE21-F1
#
_cell.length_a   1.000
_cell.length_b   1.000
_cell.length_c   1.000
_cell.angle_alpha   90.00
_cell.angle_beta   90.00
_cell.angle_gamma   90.00
#
_symmetry.space_group_name_H-M   'P 1'
#
loop_
_entity.id
_entity.type
_entity.pdbx_description
1 polymer ?
#
loop_
_entity_poly.entity_id
_entity_poly.type
_entity_poly.pdbx_seq_one_letter_code
_entity_poly.pdbx_strand_id
1 'polypeptide(L)'
;MTREPRYRLVKPGTLRDLMGRTGDGSEISGRALAEEVGVPHGTIEGLLNGKTKTQPQRVARAICRVIGVDVGCLWAETGRKVPDDQPVGAPARDAVCV
;
A
#
# COMPACT_ATOMS: atom_id res chain seq x y z
N MET A 1 11.55 12.84 -16.09
CA MET A 1 11.19 11.53 -15.53
C MET A 1 10.41 11.76 -14.25
N THR A 2 9.09 11.55 -14.26
CA THR A 2 8.24 11.79 -13.08
C THR A 2 8.30 10.57 -12.17
N ARG A 3 8.69 10.73 -10.91
CA ARG A 3 8.72 9.65 -9.91
C ARG A 3 7.29 9.18 -9.67
N GLU A 4 7.06 7.86 -9.68
CA GLU A 4 5.75 7.28 -9.37
C GLU A 4 5.35 7.65 -7.92
N PRO A 5 4.13 8.19 -7.69
CA PRO A 5 3.66 8.49 -6.34
C PRO A 5 3.58 7.23 -5.48
N ARG A 6 3.83 7.37 -4.18
CA ARG A 6 3.55 6.31 -3.20
C ARG A 6 2.24 6.60 -2.50
N TYR A 7 1.59 5.53 -2.07
CA TYR A 7 0.34 5.53 -1.34
C TYR A 7 0.55 4.79 -0.03
N ARG A 8 0.08 5.38 1.06
CA ARG A 8 0.06 4.76 2.39
C ARG A 8 -1.28 4.07 2.62
N LEU A 9 -1.25 2.83 3.07
CA LEU A 9 -2.42 2.12 3.56
C LEU A 9 -2.81 2.72 4.91
N VAL A 10 -3.93 3.45 4.95
CA VAL A 10 -4.40 4.14 6.16
C VAL A 10 -5.38 3.29 6.97
N LYS A 11 -6.00 2.28 6.34
CA LYS A 11 -6.99 1.41 6.96
C LYS A 11 -6.69 -0.09 6.72
N PRO A 12 -5.63 -0.65 7.36
CA PRO A 12 -5.28 -2.06 7.17
C PRO A 12 -6.35 -3.04 7.68
N GLY A 13 -7.11 -2.67 8.73
CA GLY A 13 -8.26 -3.46 9.19
C GLY A 13 -9.35 -3.54 8.13
N THR A 14 -9.71 -2.41 7.53
CA THR A 14 -10.70 -2.37 6.43
C THR A 14 -10.25 -3.17 5.21
N LEU A 15 -8.95 -3.21 4.89
CA LEU A 15 -8.46 -4.10 3.83
C LEU A 15 -8.76 -5.58 4.17
N ARG A 16 -8.52 -6.00 5.42
CA ARG A 16 -8.82 -7.37 5.86
C ARG A 16 -10.33 -7.66 5.80
N ASP A 17 -11.17 -6.73 6.23
CA ASP A 17 -12.62 -6.89 6.19
C ASP A 17 -13.13 -7.02 4.74
N LEU A 18 -12.61 -6.18 3.83
CA LEU A 18 -12.96 -6.22 2.41
C LEU A 18 -12.42 -7.47 1.69
N MET A 19 -11.33 -8.08 2.17
CA MET A 19 -10.89 -9.38 1.67
C MET A 19 -11.87 -10.50 2.02
N GLY A 20 -12.60 -10.36 3.14
CA GLY A 20 -13.65 -11.30 3.54
C GLY A 20 -14.97 -11.11 2.77
N ARG A 21 -15.12 -10.01 2.04
CA ARG A 21 -16.25 -9.77 1.13
C ARG A 21 -15.91 -8.67 0.14
N THR A 22 -15.36 -9.06 -1.01
CA THR A 22 -14.97 -8.14 -2.08
C THR A 22 -16.21 -7.54 -2.76
N GLY A 23 -16.00 -6.65 -3.73
CA GLY A 23 -17.06 -5.97 -4.46
C GLY A 23 -18.04 -6.89 -5.21
N ASP A 24 -17.64 -8.12 -5.54
CA ASP A 24 -18.53 -9.14 -6.12
C ASP A 24 -19.15 -10.10 -5.08
N GLY A 25 -18.81 -9.91 -3.80
CA GLY A 25 -19.30 -10.72 -2.69
C GLY A 25 -18.47 -11.98 -2.41
N SER A 26 -17.39 -12.23 -3.15
CA SER A 26 -16.47 -13.35 -2.89
C SER A 26 -15.46 -13.06 -1.78
N GLU A 27 -14.85 -14.11 -1.25
CA GLU A 27 -13.70 -14.02 -0.35
C GLU A 27 -12.39 -14.16 -1.15
N ILE A 28 -11.35 -13.42 -0.75
CA ILE A 28 -10.01 -13.55 -1.31
C ILE A 28 -8.94 -13.68 -0.22
N SER A 29 -8.10 -14.71 -0.34
CA SER A 29 -6.96 -14.90 0.57
C SER A 29 -5.84 -13.90 0.27
N GLY A 30 -4.97 -13.62 1.25
CA GLY A 30 -3.80 -12.75 1.03
C GLY A 30 -2.81 -13.30 -0.02
N ARG A 31 -2.79 -14.62 -0.24
CA ARG A 31 -1.98 -15.26 -1.29
C ARG A 31 -2.60 -15.03 -2.67
N ALA A 32 -3.90 -15.28 -2.80
CA ALA A 32 -4.63 -15.04 -4.05
C ALA A 32 -4.58 -13.56 -4.44
N LEU A 33 -4.78 -12.65 -3.47
CA LEU A 33 -4.66 -11.21 -3.71
C LEU A 33 -3.26 -10.82 -4.22
N ALA A 34 -2.19 -11.40 -3.66
CA ALA A 34 -0.83 -11.13 -4.10
C ALA A 34 -0.60 -11.62 -5.55
N GLU A 35 -1.14 -12.78 -5.89
CA GLU A 35 -1.07 -13.38 -7.22
C GLU A 35 -1.81 -12.53 -8.27
N GLU A 36 -3.07 -12.16 -8.00
CA GLU A 36 -3.89 -11.31 -8.87
C GLU A 36 -3.26 -9.93 -9.10
N VAL A 37 -2.61 -9.37 -8.08
CA VAL A 37 -1.93 -8.06 -8.16
C VAL A 37 -0.55 -8.18 -8.82
N GLY A 38 0.04 -9.38 -8.88
CA GLY A 38 1.38 -9.61 -9.41
C GLY A 38 2.50 -9.12 -8.47
N VAL A 39 2.34 -9.29 -7.16
CA VAL A 39 3.33 -8.92 -6.14
C VAL A 39 3.77 -10.11 -5.29
N PRO A 40 4.97 -10.07 -4.69
CA PRO A 40 5.39 -11.10 -3.74
C PRO A 40 4.40 -11.22 -2.58
N HIS A 41 4.09 -12.45 -2.15
CA HIS A 41 3.12 -12.70 -1.07
C HIS A 41 3.40 -11.91 0.21
N GLY A 42 4.69 -11.80 0.61
CA GLY A 42 5.11 -11.03 1.77
C GLY A 42 4.77 -9.53 1.70
N THR A 43 4.45 -9.00 0.52
CA THR A 43 3.95 -7.63 0.33
C THR A 43 2.59 -7.45 0.97
N ILE A 44 1.64 -8.34 0.68
CA ILE A 44 0.28 -8.30 1.24
C ILE A 44 0.33 -8.61 2.74
N GLU A 45 1.11 -9.61 3.15
CA GLU A 45 1.33 -9.92 4.57
C GLU A 45 1.91 -8.71 5.33
N GLY A 46 2.92 -8.05 4.75
CA GLY A 46 3.55 -6.87 5.33
C GLY A 46 2.57 -5.70 5.49
N LEU A 47 1.64 -5.52 4.55
CA LEU A 47 0.57 -4.52 4.65
C LEU A 47 -0.44 -4.86 5.75
N LEU A 48 -0.91 -6.11 5.80
CA LEU A 48 -1.90 -6.56 6.78
C LEU A 48 -1.37 -6.54 8.21
N ASN A 49 -0.06 -6.75 8.38
CA ASN A 49 0.62 -6.73 9.68
C ASN A 49 1.27 -5.37 10.00
N GLY A 50 1.17 -4.39 9.09
CA GLY A 50 1.72 -3.05 9.26
C GLY A 50 3.25 -2.96 9.25
N LYS A 51 3.96 -4.03 8.87
CA LYS A 51 5.42 -4.06 8.65
C LYS A 51 5.82 -3.11 7.52
N THR A 52 5.00 -3.06 6.47
CA THR A 52 5.09 -2.10 5.37
C THR A 52 3.79 -1.32 5.33
N LYS A 53 3.84 0.00 5.14
CA LYS A 53 2.62 0.82 5.10
C LYS A 53 2.46 1.53 3.77
N THR A 54 3.48 1.55 2.92
CA THR A 54 3.43 2.24 1.63
C THR A 54 3.66 1.33 0.43
N GLN A 55 2.95 1.62 -0.65
CA GLN A 55 3.14 0.98 -1.95
C GLN A 55 3.18 2.00 -3.09
N PRO A 56 3.81 1.66 -4.23
CA PRO A 56 3.68 2.45 -5.44
C PRO A 56 2.22 2.55 -5.90
N GLN A 57 1.87 3.63 -6.59
CA GLN A 57 0.51 3.88 -7.10
C GLN A 57 -0.06 2.68 -7.87
N ARG A 58 0.72 2.05 -8.74
CA ARG A 58 0.29 0.88 -9.53
C ARG A 58 -0.18 -0.28 -8.64
N VAL A 59 0.51 -0.54 -7.54
CA VAL A 59 0.19 -1.63 -6.61
C VAL A 59 -1.04 -1.29 -5.78
N ALA A 60 -1.11 -0.06 -5.25
CA ALA A 60 -2.28 0.40 -4.51
C ALA A 60 -3.57 0.34 -5.34
N ARG A 61 -3.51 0.81 -6.60
CA ARG A 61 -4.63 0.74 -7.54
C ARG A 61 -5.00 -0.70 -7.92
N ALA A 62 -4.01 -1.57 -8.14
CA ALA A 62 -4.26 -2.97 -8.45
C ALA A 62 -4.97 -3.71 -7.30
N ILE A 63 -4.53 -3.50 -6.05
CA ILE A 63 -5.21 -4.04 -4.86
C ILE A 63 -6.67 -3.57 -4.84
N CYS A 64 -6.90 -2.26 -4.99
CA CYS A 64 -8.24 -1.67 -5.00
C CYS A 64 -9.13 -2.23 -6.13
N ARG A 65 -8.56 -2.49 -7.31
CA ARG A 65 -9.28 -3.12 -8.43
C ARG A 65 -9.75 -4.54 -8.10
N VAL A 66 -8.88 -5.36 -7.52
CA VAL A 66 -9.23 -6.74 -7.13
C VAL A 66 -10.29 -6.75 -6.03
N ILE A 67 -10.16 -5.84 -5.06
CA ILE A 67 -11.12 -5.72 -3.97
C ILE A 67 -12.46 -5.11 -4.41
N GLY A 68 -12.47 -4.28 -5.46
CA GLY A 68 -13.67 -3.60 -5.95
C GLY A 68 -13.99 -2.30 -5.22
N VAL A 69 -12.97 -1.55 -4.80
CA VAL A 69 -13.14 -0.24 -4.13
C VAL A 69 -12.25 0.84 -4.75
N ASP A 70 -12.58 2.11 -4.53
CA ASP A 70 -11.73 3.21 -4.96
C ASP A 70 -10.47 3.34 -4.10
N VAL A 71 -9.38 3.86 -4.69
CA VAL A 71 -8.09 4.00 -4.01
C VAL A 71 -8.19 4.81 -2.71
N GLY A 72 -9.02 5.85 -2.67
CA GLY A 72 -9.23 6.71 -1.51
C GLY A 72 -9.94 6.03 -0.33
N CYS A 73 -10.56 4.86 -0.54
CA CYS A 73 -11.21 4.12 0.54
C CYS A 73 -10.20 3.52 1.52
N LEU A 74 -9.04 3.07 1.00
CA LEU A 74 -8.00 2.36 1.74
C LEU A 74 -6.68 3.13 1.83
N TRP A 75 -6.37 3.93 0.82
CA TRP A 75 -5.06 4.53 0.64
C TRP A 75 -5.12 6.05 0.64
N ALA A 76 -4.03 6.66 1.09
CA ALA A 76 -3.78 8.08 0.94
C ALA A 76 -2.43 8.30 0.25
N GLU A 77 -2.36 9.19 -0.72
CA GLU A 77 -1.10 9.54 -1.38
C GLU A 77 -0.12 10.14 -0.35
N THR A 78 1.12 9.67 -0.35
CA THR A 78 2.18 10.18 0.53
C THR A 78 2.57 11.59 0.11
N GLY A 79 2.90 12.44 1.08
CA GLY A 79 3.30 13.82 0.80
C GLY A 79 3.28 14.68 2.06
N ARG A 80 2.83 15.94 1.94
CA ARG A 80 2.86 16.92 3.04
C ARG A 80 2.13 16.48 4.32
N LYS A 81 1.04 15.72 4.19
CA LYS A 81 0.19 15.31 5.32
C LYS A 81 0.28 13.82 5.66
N VAL A 82 0.76 13.00 4.73
CA VAL A 82 0.79 11.55 4.87
C VAL A 82 2.24 11.10 4.76
N PRO A 83 2.84 10.57 5.85
CA PRO A 83 4.23 10.15 5.83
C PRO A 83 4.39 8.91 4.96
N ASP A 84 5.55 8.79 4.31
CA ASP A 84 5.95 7.54 3.69
C ASP A 84 6.46 6.53 4.74
N ASP A 85 7.15 5.47 4.30
CA ASP A 85 7.79 4.51 5.20
C ASP A 85 9.20 4.94 5.64
N GLN A 86 9.69 6.12 5.24
CA GLN A 86 10.95 6.61 5.77
C GLN A 86 10.81 6.94 7.25
N PRO A 87 11.79 6.57 8.09
CA PRO A 87 11.80 7.00 9.48
C PRO A 87 11.84 8.53 9.52
N VAL A 88 10.85 9.13 10.18
CA VAL A 88 10.83 10.58 10.47
C VAL A 88 12.11 10.90 11.26
N GLY A 89 13.07 11.56 10.62
CA GLY A 89 14.29 12.05 11.28
C GLY A 89 15.63 11.49 10.80
N ALA A 90 15.72 10.78 9.67
CA ALA A 90 17.05 10.58 9.06
C ALA A 90 17.56 11.93 8.52
N PRO A 91 18.64 12.51 9.07
CA PRO A 91 19.19 13.73 8.50
C PRO A 91 19.58 13.45 7.05
N ALA A 92 19.19 14.35 6.15
CA ALA A 92 19.77 14.40 4.81
C ALA A 92 21.29 14.40 5.02
N ARG A 93 21.99 13.40 4.48
CA ARG A 93 23.44 13.36 4.54
C ARG A 93 23.90 14.55 3.71
N ASP A 94 24.18 15.67 4.37
CA ASP A 94 24.89 16.79 3.77
C ASP A 94 26.15 16.21 3.16
N ALA A 95 26.23 16.31 1.83
CA ALA A 95 27.44 16.04 1.10
C ALA A 95 28.47 17.08 1.55
N VAL A 96 29.27 16.70 2.53
CA VAL A 96 30.51 17.38 2.86
C VAL A 96 31.41 17.28 1.62
N CYS A 97 31.54 18.39 0.91
CA CYS A 97 32.73 18.66 0.11
C CYS A 97 33.85 19.03 1.09
N VAL A 98 34.89 18.18 1.16
CA VAL A 98 36.25 18.55 1.55
C VAL A 98 37.18 18.02 0.48
#